data_AF-A0A367RSZ9-F1
#
_entry.id   AF-A0A367RSZ9-F1
#
_cell.length_a   1.000
_cell.length_b   1.000
_cell.length_c   1.000
_cell.angle_alpha   90.00
_cell.angle_beta   90.00
_cell.angle_gamma   90.00
#
_symmetry.space_group_name_H-M   'P 1'
#
loop_
_entity.id
_entity.type
_entity.pdbx_description
1 polymer ?
#
loop_
_entity_poly.entity_id
_entity_poly.type
_entity_poly.pdbx_seq_one_letter_code
_entity_poly.pdbx_strand_id
1 'polypeptide(L)'
;MEIDFTTILGLVAGVLTTLAYLPQLIKTWQSKSANDLSWSMLIILCVGIILWLIYGFSVHDIPLIAANIVTLLIASVILVLKIRYSSGTDEEGKKQEAQDRTETT
;
A
#
# COMPACT_ATOMS: atom_id res chain seq x y z
N MET A 1 -12.48 -13.51 -26.70
CA MET A 1 -12.99 -12.41 -25.83
C MET A 1 -13.03 -11.19 -26.71
N GLU A 2 -14.23 -10.74 -27.09
CA GLU A 2 -14.35 -9.44 -27.75
C GLU A 2 -14.08 -8.34 -26.71
N ILE A 3 -13.27 -7.36 -27.09
CA ILE A 3 -12.99 -6.20 -26.24
C ILE A 3 -14.15 -5.23 -26.42
N ASP A 4 -15.02 -5.15 -25.42
CA ASP A 4 -16.14 -4.21 -25.40
C ASP A 4 -15.78 -2.89 -24.68
N PHE A 5 -16.66 -1.90 -24.78
CA PHE A 5 -16.48 -0.59 -24.15
C PHE A 5 -16.29 -0.71 -22.62
N THR A 6 -17.02 -1.61 -21.97
CA THR A 6 -16.93 -1.87 -20.53
C THR A 6 -15.55 -2.38 -20.13
N THR A 7 -14.97 -3.28 -20.91
CA THR A 7 -13.63 -3.84 -20.71
C THR A 7 -12.56 -2.75 -20.82
N ILE A 8 -12.66 -1.90 -21.84
CA ILE A 8 -11.74 -0.76 -22.02
C ILE A 8 -11.86 0.21 -20.84
N LEU A 9 -13.10 0.55 -20.44
CA LEU A 9 -13.36 1.44 -19.32
C LEU A 9 -12.76 0.90 -18.01
N GLY A 10 -12.96 -0.39 -17.74
CA GLY A 10 -12.40 -1.07 -16.58
C GLY A 10 -10.87 -1.07 -16.58
N LEU A 11 -10.24 -1.32 -17.73
CA LEU A 11 -8.78 -1.29 -17.86
C LEU A 11 -8.23 0.12 -17.64
N VAL A 12 -8.85 1.15 -18.24
CA VAL A 12 -8.44 2.55 -18.07
C VAL A 12 -8.60 2.98 -16.61
N ALA A 13 -9.73 2.65 -15.98
CA ALA A 13 -9.96 2.93 -14.56
C ALA A 13 -8.91 2.23 -13.68
N GLY A 14 -8.60 0.96 -13.98
CA GLY A 14 -7.56 0.20 -13.31
C GLY A 14 -6.17 0.82 -13.44
N VAL A 15 -5.79 1.26 -14.64
CA VAL A 15 -4.50 1.94 -14.88
C VAL A 15 -4.42 3.24 -14.10
N LEU A 16 -5.44 4.09 -14.18
CA LEU A 16 -5.44 5.40 -13.51
C LEU A 16 -5.35 5.26 -11.99
N THR A 17 -6.14 4.35 -11.42
CA THR A 17 -6.13 4.09 -9.96
C THR A 17 -4.82 3.48 -9.50
N THR A 18 -4.24 2.53 -10.26
CA THR A 18 -2.93 1.94 -9.96
C THR A 18 -1.82 3.00 -10.00
N LEU A 19 -1.82 3.86 -11.03
CA LEU A 19 -0.83 4.93 -11.19
C LEU A 19 -0.93 5.99 -10.09
N ALA A 20 -2.09 6.18 -9.46
CA ALA A 20 -2.26 7.11 -8.35
C ALA A 20 -1.39 6.75 -7.13
N TYR A 21 -1.01 5.47 -6.96
CA TYR A 21 -0.11 5.03 -5.89
C TYR A 21 1.38 5.24 -6.22
N LEU A 22 1.71 5.46 -7.48
CA LEU A 22 3.10 5.58 -7.95
C LEU A 22 3.81 6.84 -7.38
N PRO A 23 3.19 8.04 -7.35
CA PRO A 23 3.79 9.20 -6.69
C PRO A 23 4.11 8.96 -5.21
N GLN A 24 3.23 8.25 -4.48
CA GLN A 24 3.46 7.92 -3.07
C GLN A 24 4.63 6.95 -2.89
N LEU A 25 4.73 5.93 -3.75
CA LEU A 25 5.86 5.01 -3.77
C LEU A 25 7.17 5.76 -4.05
N ILE A 26 7.21 6.60 -5.08
CA ILE A 26 8.40 7.38 -5.46
C ILE A 26 8.82 8.31 -4.33
N LYS A 27 7.87 9.06 -3.74
CA LYS A 27 8.14 9.95 -2.60
C LYS A 27 8.76 9.19 -1.43
N THR A 28 8.18 8.06 -1.04
CA THR A 28 8.66 7.23 0.08
C THR A 28 10.05 6.65 -0.21
N TRP A 29 10.32 6.25 -1.45
CA TRP A 29 11.64 5.75 -1.85
C TRP A 29 12.71 6.85 -1.78
N GLN A 30 12.41 8.03 -2.33
CA GLN A 30 13.35 9.16 -2.41
C GLN A 30 13.61 9.79 -1.05
N SER A 31 12.57 10.01 -0.24
CA SER A 31 12.70 10.60 1.09
C SER A 31 13.35 9.67 2.12
N LYS A 32 13.38 8.35 1.84
CA LYS A 32 13.79 7.32 2.81
C LYS A 32 13.01 7.40 4.12
N SER A 33 11.82 7.99 4.10
CA SER A 33 10.94 8.16 5.25
C SER A 33 9.53 7.76 4.87
N ALA A 34 8.94 6.93 5.73
CA ALA A 34 7.56 6.46 5.61
C ALA A 34 6.71 6.88 6.82
N ASN A 35 7.17 7.85 7.62
CA ASN A 35 6.50 8.23 8.87
C ASN A 35 5.11 8.81 8.63
N ASP A 36 4.90 9.48 7.49
CA ASP A 36 3.61 10.05 7.09
C ASP A 36 2.56 8.98 6.68
N LEU A 37 2.99 7.73 6.46
CA LEU A 37 2.09 6.63 6.06
C LEU A 37 1.50 5.94 7.29
N SER A 38 0.18 5.86 7.34
CA SER A 38 -0.55 5.11 8.37
C SER A 38 -0.45 3.60 8.15
N TRP A 39 -0.07 2.86 9.19
CA TRP A 39 -0.08 1.39 9.19
C TRP A 39 -1.48 0.83 8.92
N SER A 40 -2.49 1.39 9.60
CA SER A 40 -3.88 0.97 9.45
C SER A 40 -4.36 1.15 8.02
N MET A 41 -3.99 2.25 7.37
CA MET A 41 -4.34 2.51 5.97
C MET A 41 -3.80 1.41 5.05
N LEU A 42 -2.51 1.06 5.18
CA LEU A 42 -1.88 0.05 4.32
C LEU A 42 -2.46 -1.35 4.54
N ILE A 43 -2.72 -1.72 5.80
CA ILE A 43 -3.32 -3.02 6.13
C ILE A 43 -4.74 -3.12 5.56
N ILE A 44 -5.58 -2.10 5.80
CA ILE A 44 -6.95 -2.06 5.28
C ILE A 44 -6.94 -2.10 3.74
N LEU A 45 -6.01 -1.37 3.10
CA LEU A 45 -5.85 -1.39 1.65
C LEU A 45 -5.51 -2.79 1.13
N CYS A 46 -4.52 -3.46 1.71
CA CYS A 46 -4.12 -4.82 1.30
C CYS A 46 -5.28 -5.82 1.47
N VAL A 47 -5.97 -5.78 2.62
CA VAL A 47 -7.14 -6.64 2.87
C VAL A 47 -8.25 -6.35 1.85
N GLY A 48 -8.55 -5.07 1.61
CA GLY A 48 -9.56 -4.66 0.63
C GLY A 48 -9.23 -5.15 -0.78
N ILE A 49 -7.98 -5.04 -1.22
CA ILE A 49 -7.54 -5.54 -2.54
C ILE A 49 -7.67 -7.06 -2.62
N ILE A 50 -7.32 -7.81 -1.57
CA ILE A 50 -7.50 -9.26 -1.53
C ILE A 50 -8.98 -9.63 -1.67
N LEU A 51 -9.87 -8.92 -0.97
CA LEU A 51 -11.32 -9.13 -1.09
C LEU A 51 -11.83 -8.79 -2.51
N TRP A 52 -11.33 -7.72 -3.12
CA TRP A 52 -11.64 -7.37 -4.51
C TRP A 52 -11.16 -8.44 -5.49
N LEU A 53 -9.99 -9.05 -5.27
CA LEU A 53 -9.52 -10.17 -6.09
C LEU A 53 -10.46 -11.36 -5.99
N ILE A 54 -10.84 -11.77 -4.77
CA ILE A 54 -11.81 -12.86 -4.54
C ILE A 54 -13.12 -12.56 -5.27
N TYR A 55 -13.63 -11.33 -5.14
CA TYR A 55 -14.82 -10.89 -5.84
C TYR A 55 -14.66 -10.96 -7.37
N GLY A 56 -13.57 -10.40 -7.90
CA GLY A 56 -13.27 -10.38 -9.34
C GLY A 56 -13.20 -11.78 -9.95
N PHE A 57 -12.54 -12.72 -9.28
CA PHE A 57 -12.54 -14.12 -9.69
C PHE A 57 -13.94 -14.74 -9.67
N SER A 58 -14.77 -14.37 -8.69
CA SER A 58 -16.14 -14.89 -8.57
C SER A 58 -17.07 -14.37 -9.68
N VAL A 59 -16.84 -13.17 -10.20
CA VAL A 59 -17.62 -12.58 -11.30
C VAL A 59 -16.93 -12.68 -12.68
N HIS A 60 -15.76 -13.32 -12.74
CA HIS A 60 -14.93 -13.44 -13.95
C HIS A 60 -14.56 -12.09 -14.62
N ASP A 61 -14.38 -11.02 -13.84
CA ASP A 61 -14.03 -9.67 -14.34
C ASP A 61 -12.50 -9.52 -14.47
N ILE A 62 -12.01 -9.71 -15.69
CA ILE A 62 -10.57 -9.65 -16.01
C ILE A 62 -9.96 -8.26 -15.75
N PRO A 63 -10.55 -7.14 -16.21
CA PRO A 63 -10.06 -5.80 -15.87
C PRO A 63 -9.88 -5.57 -14.37
N LEU A 64 -10.88 -5.95 -13.57
CA LEU A 64 -10.85 -5.78 -12.12
C LEU A 64 -9.77 -6.63 -11.45
N ILE A 65 -9.63 -7.90 -11.87
CA ILE A 65 -8.58 -8.80 -11.39
C ILE A 65 -7.20 -8.22 -11.74
N ALA A 66 -6.98 -7.85 -13.00
CA ALA A 66 -5.69 -7.35 -13.48
C ALA A 66 -5.28 -6.08 -12.72
N ALA A 67 -6.19 -5.11 -12.56
CA ALA A 67 -5.94 -3.87 -11.84
C ALA A 67 -5.56 -4.12 -10.37
N ASN A 68 -6.29 -4.99 -9.69
CA ASN A 68 -6.06 -5.28 -8.27
C ASN A 68 -4.76 -6.07 -8.04
N ILE A 69 -4.35 -6.96 -8.95
CA ILE A 69 -3.05 -7.65 -8.86
C ILE A 69 -1.91 -6.63 -8.90
N VAL A 70 -1.92 -5.71 -9.87
CA VAL A 70 -0.86 -4.71 -9.99
C VAL A 70 -0.87 -3.75 -8.79
N THR A 71 -2.06 -3.34 -8.34
CA THR A 71 -2.20 -2.51 -7.14
C THR A 71 -1.64 -3.20 -5.90
N LEU A 72 -1.90 -4.50 -5.72
CA LEU A 72 -1.38 -5.28 -4.59
C LEU A 72 0.16 -5.33 -4.60
N LEU A 73 0.78 -5.47 -5.77
CA LEU A 73 2.24 -5.44 -5.90
C LEU A 73 2.81 -4.10 -5.46
N ILE A 74 2.24 -2.98 -5.93
CA ILE A 74 2.67 -1.63 -5.55
C ILE A 74 2.46 -1.41 -4.04
N ALA A 75 1.27 -1.75 -3.52
CA ALA A 75 0.95 -1.62 -2.09
C ALA A 75 1.90 -2.45 -1.21
N SER A 76 2.26 -3.66 -1.64
CA SER A 76 3.23 -4.51 -0.94
C SER A 76 4.62 -3.90 -0.91
N VAL A 77 5.08 -3.28 -2.00
CA VAL A 77 6.36 -2.54 -2.00
C VAL A 77 6.30 -1.36 -1.05
N ILE A 78 5.22 -0.57 -1.04
CA ILE A 78 5.05 0.53 -0.09
C ILE A 78 5.07 0.02 1.35
N LEU A 79 4.41 -1.10 1.64
CA LEU A 79 4.40 -1.73 2.96
C LEU A 79 5.79 -2.17 3.40
N VAL A 80 6.58 -2.77 2.50
CA VAL A 80 7.99 -3.14 2.78
C VAL A 80 8.84 -1.90 3.05
N LEU A 81 8.67 -0.83 2.27
CA LEU A 81 9.36 0.45 2.53
C LEU A 81 8.93 1.05 3.86
N LYS A 82 7.66 0.95 4.24
CA LYS A 82 7.16 1.37 5.54
C LYS A 82 7.83 0.61 6.68
N ILE A 83 7.91 -0.72 6.59
CA ILE A 83 8.63 -1.55 7.59
C ILE A 83 10.10 -1.10 7.68
N ARG A 84 10.77 -0.94 6.54
CA ARG A 84 12.19 -0.57 6.49
C ARG A 84 12.49 0.81 7.07
N TYR A 85 11.63 1.79 6.82
CA TYR A 85 11.90 3.18 7.19
C TYR A 85 11.20 3.65 8.48
N SER A 86 10.24 2.89 9.05
CA SER A 86 9.69 3.20 10.38
C SER A 86 10.51 2.64 11.55
N SER A 87 11.42 1.69 11.30
CA SER A 87 12.16 0.97 12.36
C SER A 87 13.20 1.83 13.12
N GLY A 88 13.51 3.05 12.67
CA GLY A 88 14.44 3.94 13.40
C GLY A 88 13.79 4.69 14.56
N THR A 89 12.58 5.20 14.36
CA THR A 89 11.90 6.12 15.29
C THR A 89 11.28 5.42 16.51
N ASP A 90 10.83 4.18 16.38
CA ASP A 90 10.19 3.45 17.49
C ASP A 90 11.24 2.95 18.52
N GLU A 91 12.47 2.69 18.09
CA GLU A 91 13.57 2.34 19.00
C GLU A 91 14.13 3.56 19.75
N GLU A 92 14.27 4.70 19.07
CA GLU A 92 14.74 5.93 19.70
C GLU A 92 13.73 6.46 20.73
N GLY A 93 12.42 6.44 20.42
CA GLY A 93 11.38 6.81 21.39
C GLY A 93 11.35 5.92 22.63
N LYS A 94 11.51 4.59 22.45
CA LYS A 94 11.62 3.65 23.58
C LYS A 94 12.90 3.83 24.38
N LYS A 95 14.03 4.15 23.74
CA LYS A 95 15.30 4.46 24.41
C LYS A 95 15.17 5.75 25.22
N GLN A 96 14.53 6.79 24.67
CA GLN A 96 14.31 8.06 25.36
C GLN A 96 13.41 7.90 26.60
N GLU A 97 12.28 7.18 26.48
CA GLU A 97 11.39 6.89 27.62
C GLU A 97 12.07 6.03 28.69
N ALA A 98 12.91 5.07 28.29
CA ALA A 98 13.69 4.27 29.22
C ALA A 98 14.72 5.14 29.96
N GLN A 99 15.41 6.03 29.26
CA GLN A 99 16.39 6.95 29.85
C GLN A 99 15.74 7.92 30.83
N ASP A 100 14.59 8.52 30.45
CA ASP A 100 13.84 9.46 31.29
C ASP A 100 13.29 8.80 32.56
N ARG A 101 12.84 7.53 32.49
CA ARG A 101 12.48 6.73 33.68
C ARG A 101 13.66 6.43 34.60
N THR A 102 14.87 6.29 34.04
CA THR A 102 16.06 5.96 34.84
C THR A 102 16.62 7.19 35.56
N GLU A 103 16.41 8.39 35.01
CA GLU A 103 16.83 9.66 35.63
C GLU A 103 15.85 10.20 36.68
N THR A 104 14.59 9.73 36.67
CA THR A 104 13.54 10.13 37.64
C THR A 104 13.42 9.20 38.86
N THR A 105 14.27 8.17 38.98
CA THR A 105 14.31 7.23 40.13
C THR A 105 15.60 7.35 40.92
#